data_AF-A0A957XAD2-F1
#
_entry.id   AF-A0A957XAD2-F1
#
_cell.length_a   1.000
_cell.length_b   1.000
_cell.length_c   1.000
_cell.angle_alpha   90.00
_cell.angle_beta   90.00
_cell.angle_gamma   90.00
#
_symmetry.space_group_name_H-M   'P 1'
#
loop_
_entity.id
_entity.type
_entity.pdbx_description
1 polymer ?
#
loop_
_entity_poly.entity_id
_entity_poly.type
_entity_poly.pdbx_seq_one_letter_code
_entity_poly.pdbx_strand_id
1 'polypeptide(L)'
;AAAPSNEPAPTATPVSGTGRILFDSDPRNNRRGVNPTFCSGFESECNFGNCPENYRLVWGPYCRESDYPYIKPGLYRITLHGSGTVRAGATDYGATDQLFGFAEEILTLPGSYTFCWPGKAANGYGFETVVQSTGDAAAVTRITVEYLGENCR
;
A
#
# COMPACT_ATOMS: atom_id res chain seq x y z
N ALA A 1 8.26 45.52 6.60
CA ALA A 1 7.48 44.28 6.56
C ALA A 1 8.25 43.27 5.71
N ALA A 2 8.67 42.14 6.28
CA ALA A 2 9.39 41.09 5.55
C ALA A 2 8.37 40.05 5.05
N ALA A 3 8.51 39.63 3.79
CA ALA A 3 7.64 38.65 3.13
C ALA A 3 7.85 37.24 3.70
N PRO A 4 6.83 36.36 3.72
CA PRO A 4 7.00 34.99 4.18
C PRO A 4 7.80 34.16 3.15
N SER A 5 8.80 33.44 3.65
CA SER A 5 9.63 32.49 2.90
C SER A 5 8.80 31.29 2.45
N ASN A 6 8.89 30.96 1.16
CA ASN A 6 8.16 29.87 0.50
C ASN A 6 9.00 28.58 0.49
N GLU A 7 9.53 28.18 1.66
CA GLU A 7 10.37 26.99 1.80
C GLU A 7 9.51 25.77 2.16
N PRO A 8 9.63 24.62 1.47
CA PRO A 8 8.95 23.40 1.85
C PRO A 8 9.33 23.02 3.29
N ALA A 9 8.33 22.73 4.12
CA ALA A 9 8.58 22.31 5.50
C ALA A 9 9.50 21.07 5.51
N PRO A 10 10.51 21.00 6.41
CA PRO A 10 11.36 19.84 6.54
C PRO A 10 10.51 18.60 6.86
N THR A 11 10.74 17.52 6.12
CA THR A 11 10.10 16.22 6.35
C THR A 11 10.30 15.80 7.81
N ALA A 12 9.20 15.63 8.54
CA ALA A 12 9.23 15.28 9.95
C ALA A 12 10.02 13.98 10.19
N THR A 13 10.96 14.03 11.14
CA THR A 13 11.61 12.85 11.71
C THR A 13 10.54 11.93 12.34
N PRO A 14 10.57 10.60 12.14
CA PRO A 14 9.56 9.71 12.69
C PRO A 14 9.55 9.76 14.23
N VAL A 15 8.40 10.15 14.79
CA VAL A 15 8.13 10.14 16.24
C VAL A 15 7.88 8.70 16.67
N SER A 16 8.53 8.26 17.76
CA SER A 16 8.21 6.97 18.38
C SER A 16 6.83 7.04 19.04
N GLY A 17 5.83 6.53 18.33
CA GLY A 17 4.46 6.26 18.76
C GLY A 17 3.71 5.54 17.64
N THR A 18 3.19 4.34 17.92
CA THR A 18 2.26 3.51 17.11
C THR A 18 2.22 3.79 15.60
N GLY A 19 3.05 3.10 14.83
CA GLY A 19 3.03 3.10 13.36
C GLY A 19 4.28 3.68 12.71
N ARG A 20 5.08 2.84 12.03
CA ARG A 20 6.18 3.29 11.15
C ARG A 20 5.67 3.36 9.71
N ILE A 21 5.62 4.57 9.15
CA ILE A 21 5.34 4.79 7.72
C ILE A 21 6.49 4.16 6.91
N LEU A 22 6.15 3.21 6.04
CA LEU A 22 7.06 2.54 5.12
C LEU A 22 7.04 3.19 3.74
N PHE A 23 5.88 3.71 3.35
CA PHE A 23 5.68 4.43 2.09
C PHE A 23 4.53 5.41 2.23
N ASP A 24 4.69 6.57 1.60
CA ASP A 24 3.65 7.58 1.51
C ASP A 24 3.85 8.45 0.26
N SER A 25 3.26 8.05 -0.86
CA SER A 25 3.37 8.80 -2.12
C SER A 25 2.32 8.37 -3.16
N ASP A 26 2.34 9.02 -4.32
CA ASP A 26 1.64 8.53 -5.51
C ASP A 26 2.20 7.15 -5.89
N PRO A 27 1.35 6.11 -6.07
CA PRO A 27 1.82 4.78 -6.44
C PRO A 27 2.66 4.75 -7.72
N ARG A 28 2.44 5.70 -8.65
CA ARG A 28 3.18 5.83 -9.91
C ARG A 28 4.66 6.17 -9.71
N ASN A 29 5.00 6.74 -8.56
CA ASN A 29 6.36 7.15 -8.21
C ASN A 29 7.19 5.99 -7.64
N ASN A 30 6.56 4.89 -7.23
CA ASN A 30 7.27 3.71 -6.76
C ASN A 30 7.46 2.73 -7.92
N ARG A 31 8.45 2.96 -8.79
CA ARG A 31 8.87 1.94 -9.77
C ARG A 31 10.00 1.11 -9.19
N ARG A 32 10.22 -0.11 -9.69
CA ARG A 32 11.35 -0.95 -9.29
C ARG A 32 12.66 -0.14 -9.35
N GLY A 33 13.36 -0.05 -8.23
CA GLY A 33 14.64 0.67 -8.10
C GLY A 33 14.53 2.18 -7.84
N VAL A 34 13.33 2.76 -7.76
CA VAL A 34 13.14 4.20 -7.48
C VAL A 34 13.14 4.48 -5.99
N ASN A 35 12.50 3.64 -5.17
CA ASN A 35 12.57 3.72 -3.72
C ASN A 35 13.35 2.52 -3.18
N PRO A 36 14.68 2.64 -2.95
CA PRO A 36 15.51 1.51 -2.50
C PRO A 36 15.14 1.04 -1.08
N THR A 37 14.48 1.91 -0.32
CA THR A 37 14.06 1.66 1.07
C THR A 37 12.61 1.22 1.19
N PHE A 38 11.95 0.94 0.08
CA PHE A 38 10.60 0.41 0.06
C PHE A 38 10.47 -0.73 -0.97
N CYS A 39 9.46 -1.55 -0.79
CA CYS A 39 9.11 -2.71 -1.61
C CYS A 39 9.13 -2.42 -3.13
N SER A 40 9.21 -3.47 -3.96
CA SER A 40 9.15 -3.30 -5.42
C SER A 40 7.80 -2.70 -5.84
N GLY A 41 7.81 -1.82 -6.84
CA GLY A 41 6.75 -0.88 -7.20
C GLY A 41 5.28 -1.31 -7.26
N PHE A 42 4.41 -0.31 -7.42
CA PHE A 42 3.00 -0.54 -7.73
C PHE A 42 2.77 -0.68 -9.23
N GLU A 43 1.78 -1.49 -9.59
CA GLU A 43 1.32 -1.71 -10.96
C GLU A 43 -0.19 -1.49 -11.07
N SER A 44 -0.68 -1.35 -12.30
CA SER A 44 -2.09 -1.10 -12.60
C SER A 44 -2.44 -1.56 -14.01
N GLU A 45 -3.66 -2.07 -14.19
CA GLU A 45 -4.22 -2.44 -15.50
C GLU A 45 -4.87 -1.25 -16.21
N CYS A 46 -5.10 -0.14 -15.50
CA CYS A 46 -5.88 1.00 -15.99
C CYS A 46 -5.28 2.36 -15.57
N ASN A 47 -3.96 2.46 -15.40
CA ASN A 47 -3.30 3.71 -15.00
C ASN A 47 -3.83 4.30 -13.68
N PHE A 48 -4.17 3.44 -12.73
CA PHE A 48 -4.59 3.78 -11.37
C PHE A 48 -5.95 4.49 -11.29
N GLY A 49 -6.80 4.36 -12.31
CA GLY A 49 -8.17 4.87 -12.25
C GLY A 49 -9.07 4.43 -13.40
N ASN A 50 -10.38 4.52 -13.17
CA ASN A 50 -11.44 4.17 -14.11
C ASN A 50 -11.26 2.78 -14.74
N CYS A 51 -10.80 1.83 -13.93
CA CYS A 51 -10.71 0.42 -14.31
C CYS A 51 -12.10 -0.16 -14.59
N PRO A 52 -12.24 -1.03 -15.60
CA PRO A 52 -13.41 -1.90 -15.71
C PRO A 52 -13.61 -2.72 -14.44
N GLU A 53 -14.82 -3.20 -14.21
CA GLU A 53 -15.16 -4.03 -13.05
C GLU A 53 -14.20 -5.23 -12.92
N ASN A 54 -13.75 -5.53 -11.70
CA ASN A 54 -12.82 -6.62 -11.39
C ASN A 54 -11.40 -6.47 -11.95
N TYR A 55 -11.09 -5.41 -12.69
CA TYR A 55 -9.71 -5.10 -13.06
C TYR A 55 -8.97 -4.51 -11.85
N ARG A 56 -7.67 -4.79 -11.78
CA ARG A 56 -6.79 -4.33 -10.71
C ARG A 56 -6.37 -2.90 -10.98
N LEU A 57 -6.97 -2.01 -10.20
CA LEU A 57 -6.69 -0.59 -10.19
C LEU A 57 -5.30 -0.33 -9.60
N VAL A 58 -4.93 -1.06 -8.56
CA VAL A 58 -3.56 -1.12 -8.00
C VAL A 58 -3.26 -2.57 -7.66
N TRP A 59 -2.03 -3.02 -7.89
CA TRP A 59 -1.43 -4.08 -7.09
C TRP A 59 0.03 -3.79 -6.79
N GLY A 60 0.64 -4.55 -5.88
CA GLY A 60 1.89 -4.16 -5.24
C GLY A 60 1.66 -3.24 -4.02
N PRO A 61 2.72 -2.74 -3.38
CA PRO A 61 4.09 -2.98 -3.77
C PRO A 61 4.51 -4.36 -3.28
N TYR A 62 5.36 -5.03 -4.03
CA TYR A 62 5.77 -6.39 -3.72
C TYR A 62 6.83 -6.38 -2.62
N CYS A 63 6.38 -6.60 -1.39
CA CYS A 63 7.17 -6.49 -0.17
C CYS A 63 7.87 -7.78 0.18
N ARG A 64 9.03 -8.02 -0.44
CA ARG A 64 9.81 -9.24 -0.24
C ARG A 64 10.52 -9.26 1.11
N GLU A 65 10.26 -10.26 1.93
CA GLU A 65 10.84 -10.36 3.27
C GLU A 65 12.37 -10.46 3.23
N SER A 66 12.92 -11.20 2.26
CA SER A 66 14.37 -11.41 2.09
C SER A 66 15.15 -10.16 1.69
N ASP A 67 14.50 -9.25 0.99
CA ASP A 67 15.16 -8.13 0.33
C ASP A 67 15.15 -6.88 1.23
N TYR A 68 14.24 -6.84 2.20
CA TYR A 68 13.93 -5.66 2.99
C TYR A 68 13.79 -5.99 4.49
N PRO A 69 14.84 -5.81 5.31
CA PRO A 69 14.88 -6.27 6.71
C PRO A 69 13.91 -5.54 7.65
N TYR A 70 13.29 -4.45 7.18
CA TYR A 70 12.26 -3.71 7.89
C TYR A 70 10.84 -4.27 7.61
N ILE A 71 10.67 -5.14 6.61
CA ILE A 71 9.43 -5.90 6.38
C ILE A 71 9.46 -7.12 7.30
N LYS A 72 8.44 -7.27 8.16
CA LYS A 72 8.40 -8.27 9.22
C LYS A 72 6.95 -8.71 9.49
N PRO A 73 6.74 -9.91 10.06
CA PRO A 73 5.42 -10.31 10.53
C PRO A 73 4.80 -9.26 11.47
N GLY A 74 3.50 -8.99 11.30
CA GLY A 74 2.78 -8.06 12.16
C GLY A 74 1.58 -7.39 11.48
N LEU A 75 1.09 -6.33 12.12
CA LEU A 75 -0.07 -5.56 11.69
C LEU A 75 0.36 -4.43 10.75
N TYR A 76 -0.28 -4.39 9.59
CA TYR A 76 -0.09 -3.36 8.58
C TYR A 76 -1.39 -2.57 8.39
N ARG A 77 -1.25 -1.29 8.07
CA ARG A 77 -2.34 -0.43 7.63
C ARG A 77 -2.03 0.14 6.26
N ILE A 78 -3.01 0.05 5.38
CA ILE A 78 -2.97 0.64 4.05
C ILE A 78 -4.02 1.73 4.01
N THR A 79 -3.59 2.96 3.72
CA THR A 79 -4.49 4.08 3.47
C THR A 79 -4.44 4.41 1.98
N LEU A 80 -5.62 4.41 1.36
CA LEU A 80 -5.81 4.70 -0.05
C LEU A 80 -6.47 6.08 -0.17
N HIS A 81 -5.82 6.98 -0.89
CA HIS A 81 -6.39 8.28 -1.24
C HIS A 81 -6.81 8.30 -2.69
N GLY A 82 -7.88 9.05 -2.97
CA GLY A 82 -8.44 9.16 -4.30
C GLY A 82 -9.94 9.36 -4.24
N SER A 83 -10.67 8.77 -5.17
CA SER A 83 -12.12 8.90 -5.30
C SER A 83 -12.78 7.60 -5.71
N GLY A 84 -14.08 7.47 -5.45
CA GLY A 84 -14.89 6.32 -5.86
C GLY A 84 -14.82 5.17 -4.87
N THR A 85 -15.49 4.07 -5.21
CA THR A 85 -15.60 2.87 -4.37
C THR A 85 -14.74 1.76 -4.94
N VAL A 86 -13.92 1.14 -4.10
CA VAL A 86 -13.00 0.07 -4.49
C VAL A 86 -13.17 -1.14 -3.56
N ARG A 87 -12.78 -2.32 -4.06
CA ARG A 87 -12.52 -3.50 -3.23
C ARG A 87 -11.02 -3.58 -3.00
N ALA A 88 -10.59 -3.55 -1.75
CA ALA A 88 -9.17 -3.48 -1.39
C ALA A 88 -8.80 -4.54 -0.36
N GLY A 89 -7.53 -4.95 -0.38
CA GLY A 89 -7.03 -5.95 0.54
C GLY A 89 -5.56 -6.27 0.29
N ALA A 90 -5.09 -7.34 0.89
CA ALA A 90 -3.70 -7.78 0.76
C ALA A 90 -3.61 -9.29 0.62
N THR A 91 -2.53 -9.76 0.01
CA THR A 91 -2.28 -11.19 -0.21
C THR A 91 -0.80 -11.52 -0.16
N ASP A 92 -0.48 -12.81 -0.06
CA ASP A 92 0.89 -13.32 -0.18
C ASP A 92 1.35 -13.21 -1.64
N TYR A 93 2.40 -12.43 -1.85
CA TYR A 93 3.02 -12.27 -3.16
C TYR A 93 3.78 -13.54 -3.57
N GLY A 94 3.37 -14.13 -4.69
CA GLY A 94 4.01 -15.28 -5.33
C GLY A 94 3.77 -16.63 -4.66
N ALA A 95 2.86 -16.72 -3.69
CA ALA A 95 2.48 -17.99 -3.06
C ALA A 95 1.20 -18.60 -3.67
N THR A 96 0.22 -17.76 -4.01
CA THR A 96 -1.12 -18.17 -4.46
C THR A 96 -1.65 -17.19 -5.51
N ASP A 97 -2.66 -17.62 -6.28
CA ASP A 97 -3.42 -16.75 -7.19
C ASP A 97 -4.58 -16.01 -6.49
N GLN A 98 -4.70 -16.13 -5.16
CA GLN A 98 -5.74 -15.45 -4.39
C GLN A 98 -5.41 -13.96 -4.26
N LEU A 99 -6.33 -13.09 -4.69
CA LEU A 99 -6.14 -11.63 -4.63
C LEU A 99 -6.23 -11.04 -3.22
N PHE A 100 -7.00 -11.67 -2.34
CA PHE A 100 -7.28 -11.17 -0.99
C PHE A 100 -7.11 -12.29 0.04
N GLY A 101 -5.86 -12.48 0.50
CA GLY A 101 -5.47 -13.53 1.45
C GLY A 101 -5.55 -13.12 2.93
N PHE A 102 -5.39 -11.83 3.23
CA PHE A 102 -5.30 -11.33 4.62
C PHE A 102 -6.43 -10.39 5.02
N ALA A 103 -6.91 -9.58 4.10
CA ALA A 103 -8.02 -8.67 4.30
C ALA A 103 -8.73 -8.49 2.96
N GLU A 104 -10.02 -8.17 3.05
CA GLU A 104 -10.85 -7.83 1.93
C GLU A 104 -11.98 -6.92 2.40
N GLU A 105 -11.99 -5.68 1.90
CA GLU A 105 -13.00 -4.69 2.26
C GLU A 105 -13.45 -3.91 1.02
N ILE A 106 -14.74 -3.57 0.98
CA ILE A 106 -15.25 -2.56 0.04
C ILE A 106 -15.25 -1.22 0.77
N LEU A 107 -14.57 -0.22 0.23
CA LEU A 107 -14.43 1.09 0.85
C LEU A 107 -14.56 2.23 -0.16
N THR A 108 -15.13 3.36 0.28
CA THR A 108 -15.13 4.61 -0.48
C THR A 108 -13.86 5.39 -0.19
N LEU A 109 -13.19 5.88 -1.23
CA LEU A 109 -11.95 6.64 -1.10
C LEU A 109 -12.21 8.11 -0.75
N PRO A 110 -11.39 8.71 0.13
CA PRO A 110 -10.26 8.11 0.84
C PRO A 110 -10.71 7.15 1.96
N GLY A 111 -9.99 6.04 2.12
CA GLY A 111 -10.29 5.03 3.15
C GLY A 111 -9.06 4.17 3.47
N SER A 112 -9.15 3.35 4.52
CA SER A 112 -8.07 2.48 4.95
C SER A 112 -8.58 1.14 5.41
N TYR A 113 -7.72 0.13 5.34
CA TYR A 113 -7.93 -1.19 5.91
C TYR A 113 -6.65 -1.64 6.61
N THR A 114 -6.80 -2.58 7.54
CA THR A 114 -5.69 -3.21 8.24
C THR A 114 -5.65 -4.69 7.98
N PHE A 115 -4.46 -5.27 7.97
CA PHE A 115 -4.32 -6.72 7.84
C PHE A 115 -3.13 -7.22 8.66
N CYS A 116 -3.26 -8.47 9.08
CA CYS A 116 -2.23 -9.18 9.82
C CYS A 116 -1.44 -10.08 8.88
N TRP A 117 -0.16 -9.78 8.74
CA TRP A 117 0.73 -10.58 7.92
C TRP A 117 1.55 -11.53 8.82
N PRO A 118 1.39 -12.85 8.71
CA PRO A 118 2.11 -13.82 9.54
C PRO A 118 3.60 -13.97 9.17
N GLY A 119 4.06 -13.23 8.16
CA GLY A 119 5.34 -13.46 7.49
C GLY A 119 5.13 -14.25 6.21
N LYS A 120 6.24 -14.49 5.48
CA LYS A 120 6.20 -15.11 4.17
C LYS A 120 5.68 -16.54 4.21
N ALA A 121 4.69 -16.85 3.38
CA ALA A 121 4.23 -18.21 3.15
C ALA A 121 5.35 -19.14 2.60
N ALA A 122 5.18 -20.46 2.75
CA ALA A 122 6.20 -21.48 2.43
C ALA A 122 6.74 -21.43 0.99
N ASN A 123 6.00 -20.87 0.03
CA ASN A 123 6.44 -20.64 -1.35
C ASN A 123 6.26 -19.17 -1.79
N GLY A 124 5.91 -18.28 -0.86
CA GLY A 124 5.77 -16.86 -1.15
C GLY A 124 7.11 -16.14 -1.13
N TYR A 125 7.07 -14.87 -1.54
CA TYR A 125 8.19 -13.95 -1.42
C TYR A 125 7.93 -12.86 -0.38
N GLY A 126 6.66 -12.57 -0.07
CA GLY A 126 6.26 -11.40 0.70
C GLY A 126 4.76 -11.20 0.70
N PHE A 127 4.32 -9.96 0.93
CA PHE A 127 2.94 -9.56 0.68
C PHE A 127 2.85 -8.49 -0.42
N GLU A 128 1.65 -8.29 -0.94
CA GLU A 128 1.29 -7.14 -1.75
C GLU A 128 -0.09 -6.60 -1.37
N THR A 129 -0.33 -5.32 -1.68
CA THR A 129 -1.65 -4.72 -1.63
C THR A 129 -2.34 -4.92 -2.97
N VAL A 130 -3.66 -5.15 -2.96
CA VAL A 130 -4.49 -5.27 -4.15
C VAL A 130 -5.69 -4.35 -4.01
N VAL A 131 -5.99 -3.59 -5.05
CA VAL A 131 -7.17 -2.75 -5.18
C VAL A 131 -7.84 -3.07 -6.51
N GLN A 132 -9.08 -3.53 -6.46
CA GLN A 132 -9.91 -3.81 -7.62
C GLN A 132 -11.03 -2.76 -7.76
N SER A 133 -11.37 -2.47 -9.01
CA SER A 133 -12.55 -1.67 -9.34
C SER A 133 -13.83 -2.45 -9.05
N THR A 134 -14.83 -1.75 -8.51
CA THR A 134 -16.20 -2.26 -8.31
C THR A 134 -17.08 -2.08 -9.55
N GLY A 135 -16.51 -1.55 -10.65
CA GLY A 135 -17.24 -1.20 -11.88
C GLY A 135 -17.60 0.28 -11.96
N ASP A 136 -17.72 0.95 -10.81
CA ASP A 136 -17.88 2.40 -10.74
C ASP A 136 -16.56 3.16 -10.99
N ALA A 137 -16.69 4.43 -11.37
CA ALA A 137 -15.53 5.31 -11.56
C ALA A 137 -14.77 5.51 -10.24
N ALA A 138 -13.58 4.93 -10.14
CA ALA A 138 -12.69 5.06 -9.00
C ALA A 138 -11.26 5.36 -9.44
N ALA A 139 -10.49 6.06 -8.61
CA ALA A 139 -9.09 6.35 -8.88
C ALA A 139 -8.29 6.40 -7.58
N VAL A 140 -7.05 5.92 -7.61
CA VAL A 140 -6.10 5.99 -6.49
C VAL A 140 -4.98 6.95 -6.87
N THR A 141 -4.77 7.96 -6.03
CA THR A 141 -3.81 9.06 -6.28
C THR A 141 -2.65 9.07 -5.29
N ARG A 142 -2.81 8.45 -4.11
CA ARG A 142 -1.76 8.31 -3.11
C ARG A 142 -2.03 7.07 -2.26
N ILE A 143 -0.97 6.38 -1.87
CA ILE A 143 -1.03 5.24 -0.97
C ILE A 143 -0.07 5.48 0.19
N THR A 144 -0.55 5.22 1.40
CA THR A 144 0.27 5.18 2.60
C THR A 144 0.31 3.75 3.12
N VAL A 145 1.51 3.22 3.35
CA VAL A 145 1.74 1.89 3.91
C VAL A 145 2.43 2.05 5.26
N GLU A 146 1.82 1.53 6.31
CA GLU A 146 2.29 1.65 7.68
C GLU A 146 2.44 0.28 8.33
N TYR A 147 3.55 0.11 9.06
CA TYR A 147 3.73 -1.02 9.97
C TYR A 147 3.32 -0.58 11.38
N LEU A 148 2.23 -1.12 11.91
CA LEU A 148 1.66 -0.72 13.20
C LEU A 148 2.31 -1.44 14.39
N GLY A 149 2.97 -2.58 14.14
CA GLY A 149 3.70 -3.34 15.15
C GLY A 149 3.46 -4.84 15.02
N GLU A 150 4.06 -5.61 15.92
CA GLU A 150 3.97 -7.07 15.91
C GLU A 150 2.62 -7.59 16.44
N ASN A 151 1.84 -6.73 17.11
CA ASN A 151 0.58 -7.12 17.70
C ASN A 151 -0.57 -7.07 16.69
N CYS A 152 -1.14 -8.25 16.45
CA CYS A 152 -2.26 -8.50 15.55
C CYS A 152 -3.61 -8.63 16.25
N ARG A 153 -3.69 -8.24 17.53
CA ARG A 153 -4.87 -8.30 18.39
C ARG A 153 -5.55 -6.97 18.54
#